data_AF-A0A1F7QDY0-F1
#
_entry.id   AF-A0A1F7QDY0-F1
#
_cell.length_a   1.000
_cell.length_b   1.000
_cell.length_c   1.000
_cell.angle_alpha   90.00
_cell.angle_beta   90.00
_cell.angle_gamma   90.00
#
_symmetry.space_group_name_H-M   'P 1'
#
loop_
_entity.id
_entity.type
_entity.pdbx_description
1 polymer ?
#
loop_
_entity_poly.entity_id
_entity_poly.type
_entity_poly.pdbx_seq_one_letter_code
_entity_poly.pdbx_strand_id
1 'polypeptide(L)'
;MRNRSFLIVLGVLIAASGAEAATYRWVDPNGVVIYADRPPQAGDLARAEPAEAPAPIASDAERGAVDEFLALSGFKQQIVAIAAKLRTEFHKRHGGLVKQDLAVAEGIASARLKADALWDAFTAEFARRIDGEQMADAGTWFGSAIGRRVAELESRAGRAPDAAQELARFVARLRREPPRPERVALVQRLDAAGRATETSVEASLSLLRSMALAAAPYVPVGHGGAPGEVEGLIQRVREQALSQTRQMSWIMMLFVYRQLSEPELTRYVEFAESGAGQWYLGTVGRAFVHAVGVVTRGAATELVEAVPPTRWHQTPERREPPRPAASL
;
A
#
# COMPACT_ATOMS: atom_id res chain seq x y z
N MET A 1 15.36 -24.48 -9.88
CA MET A 1 14.53 -24.35 -8.65
C MET A 1 14.28 -22.87 -8.44
N ARG A 2 13.00 -22.48 -8.42
CA ARG A 2 12.55 -21.12 -8.75
C ARG A 2 12.35 -20.32 -7.47
N ASN A 3 13.43 -19.66 -7.04
CA ASN A 3 13.45 -18.72 -5.93
C ASN A 3 12.69 -17.45 -6.34
N ARG A 4 11.85 -16.96 -5.45
CA ARG A 4 10.99 -15.76 -5.60
C ARG A 4 11.27 -14.93 -4.32
N SER A 5 10.98 -13.61 -4.19
CA SER A 5 11.15 -12.81 -2.92
C SER A 5 9.92 -11.98 -2.51
N PHE A 6 9.88 -11.12 -1.46
CA PHE A 6 8.69 -10.36 -0.90
C PHE A 6 8.91 -8.99 -0.18
N LEU A 7 8.07 -8.02 -0.51
CA LEU A 7 7.70 -6.81 0.22
C LEU A 7 6.36 -7.08 0.88
N ILE A 8 6.26 -6.75 2.16
CA ILE A 8 5.05 -6.93 2.94
C ILE A 8 4.08 -5.80 2.63
N VAL A 9 3.26 -5.97 1.59
CA VAL A 9 2.06 -5.14 1.40
C VAL A 9 0.99 -5.62 2.38
N LEU A 10 0.78 -4.83 3.42
CA LEU A 10 -0.26 -5.04 4.43
C LEU A 10 -1.57 -4.41 3.96
N GLY A 11 -2.64 -5.21 3.87
CA GLY A 11 -3.98 -4.69 3.63
C GLY A 11 -4.50 -4.00 4.88
N VAL A 12 -4.63 -2.67 4.84
CA VAL A 12 -5.21 -1.88 5.93
C VAL A 12 -6.72 -1.80 5.73
N LEU A 13 -7.48 -2.35 6.68
CA LEU A 13 -8.91 -2.06 6.84
C LEU A 13 -9.05 -0.68 7.45
N ILE A 14 -9.35 0.33 6.63
CA ILE A 14 -9.71 1.67 7.09
C ILE A 14 -11.23 1.70 7.22
N ALA A 15 -11.75 1.55 8.44
CA ALA A 15 -13.14 1.85 8.75
C ALA A 15 -13.28 3.37 8.89
N ALA A 16 -14.05 4.01 8.01
CA ALA A 16 -14.49 5.38 8.23
C ALA A 16 -15.55 5.37 9.34
N SER A 17 -15.15 5.65 10.58
CA SER A 17 -16.10 5.96 11.65
C SER A 17 -16.53 7.42 11.55
N GLY A 18 -17.84 7.65 11.66
CA GLY A 18 -18.46 8.96 11.66
C GLY A 18 -18.02 9.86 12.82
N ALA A 19 -18.31 11.14 12.62
CA ALA A 19 -17.87 12.32 13.36
C ALA A 19 -17.97 12.25 14.89
N GLU A 20 -16.96 12.82 15.55
CA GLU A 20 -17.13 13.65 16.75
C GLU A 20 -15.94 14.62 16.91
N ALA A 21 -16.21 15.75 17.60
CA ALA A 21 -15.53 17.04 17.52
C ALA A 21 -13.98 16.98 17.53
N ALA A 22 -13.35 17.43 16.43
CA ALA A 22 -11.90 17.37 16.26
C ALA A 22 -11.28 18.78 16.24
N THR A 23 -10.37 19.03 17.17
CA THR A 23 -9.31 20.04 16.97
C THR A 23 -8.46 19.57 15.78
N TYR A 24 -8.47 20.35 14.71
CA TYR A 24 -7.74 20.09 13.47
C TYR A 24 -6.27 20.46 13.63
N ARG A 25 -5.37 19.62 13.12
CA ARG A 25 -3.93 19.86 13.08
C ARG A 25 -3.44 19.87 11.63
N TRP A 26 -2.66 20.87 11.25
CA TRP A 26 -2.00 20.93 9.95
C TRP A 26 -0.66 21.65 10.03
N VAL A 27 0.13 21.60 8.96
CA VAL A 27 1.39 22.37 8.83
C VAL A 27 1.16 23.46 7.81
N ASP A 28 1.42 24.71 8.20
CA ASP A 28 1.26 25.88 7.34
C ASP A 28 2.36 25.93 6.25
N PRO A 29 2.25 26.83 5.26
CA PRO A 29 3.28 26.99 4.22
C PRO A 29 4.69 27.33 4.72
N ASN A 30 4.84 27.74 6.00
CA ASN A 30 6.11 28.09 6.62
C ASN A 30 6.67 26.95 7.50
N GLY A 31 6.02 25.78 7.52
CA GLY A 31 6.46 24.62 8.30
C GLY A 31 6.02 24.63 9.77
N VAL A 32 5.09 25.52 10.15
CA VAL A 32 4.58 25.65 11.52
C VAL A 32 3.37 24.73 11.73
N VAL A 33 3.36 23.97 12.83
CA VAL A 33 2.22 23.12 13.21
C VAL A 33 1.11 23.99 13.81
N ILE A 34 -0.05 24.01 13.17
CA ILE A 34 -1.24 24.76 13.58
C ILE A 34 -2.27 23.80 14.16
N TYR A 35 -2.86 24.19 15.29
CA TYR A 35 -4.04 23.55 15.89
C TYR A 35 -5.20 24.53 15.82
N ALA A 36 -6.36 24.11 15.31
CA ALA A 36 -7.56 24.95 15.31
C ALA A 36 -8.84 24.16 15.37
N ASP A 37 -9.91 24.80 15.82
CA ASP A 37 -11.26 24.21 15.87
C ASP A 37 -12.00 24.30 14.53
N ARG A 38 -11.31 24.80 13.49
CA ARG A 38 -11.79 24.86 12.10
C ARG A 38 -10.88 24.04 11.18
N PRO A 39 -11.43 23.39 10.14
CA PRO A 39 -10.61 22.70 9.14
C PRO A 39 -9.69 23.68 8.37
N PRO A 40 -8.52 23.21 7.88
CA PRO A 40 -7.61 24.01 7.08
C PRO A 40 -8.26 24.38 5.73
N GLN A 41 -8.10 25.64 5.31
CA GLN A 41 -8.52 26.13 4.00
C GLN A 41 -7.41 25.92 2.96
N ALA A 42 -7.73 26.03 1.67
CA ALA A 42 -6.78 25.76 0.58
C ALA A 42 -5.49 26.62 0.61
N GLY A 43 -5.52 27.79 1.27
CA GLY A 43 -4.33 28.62 1.52
C GLY A 43 -3.55 28.29 2.79
N ASP A 44 -4.14 27.48 3.68
CA ASP A 44 -3.56 27.11 4.99
C ASP A 44 -2.62 25.89 4.89
N LEU A 45 -2.68 25.14 3.79
CA LEU A 45 -1.89 23.92 3.58
C LEU A 45 -0.62 24.22 2.78
N ALA A 46 0.49 23.60 3.17
CA ALA A 46 1.67 23.54 2.32
C ALA A 46 1.28 23.03 0.93
N ARG A 47 1.60 23.83 -0.10
CA ARG A 47 1.35 23.46 -1.49
C ARG A 47 2.08 22.13 -1.74
N ALA A 48 1.35 21.11 -2.19
CA ALA A 48 1.94 19.84 -2.59
C ALA A 48 3.15 20.17 -3.49
N GLU A 49 4.31 19.59 -3.17
CA GLU A 49 5.49 19.77 -4.01
C GLU A 49 5.07 19.48 -5.46
N PRO A 50 5.37 20.39 -6.40
CA PRO A 50 4.99 20.20 -7.79
C PRO A 50 5.46 18.83 -8.23
N ALA A 51 4.53 18.06 -8.83
CA ALA A 51 4.85 16.75 -9.38
C ALA A 51 6.13 16.88 -10.22
N GLU A 52 7.16 16.15 -9.80
CA GLU A 52 8.46 16.11 -10.46
C GLU A 52 8.23 15.96 -11.97
N ALA A 53 8.83 16.85 -12.77
CA ALA A 53 8.62 16.87 -14.22
C ALA A 53 8.79 15.46 -14.80
N PRO A 54 8.03 15.07 -15.85
CA PRO A 54 8.16 13.76 -16.45
C PRO A 54 9.61 13.55 -16.93
N ALA A 55 10.38 12.80 -16.15
CA ALA A 55 11.73 12.35 -16.47
C ALA A 55 11.70 11.51 -17.76
N PRO A 56 12.82 11.49 -18.51
CA PRO A 56 12.91 10.81 -19.79
C PRO A 56 12.53 9.33 -19.69
N ILE A 57 12.00 8.80 -20.79
CA ILE A 57 11.68 7.38 -20.93
C ILE A 57 13.00 6.60 -20.87
N ALA A 58 13.12 5.66 -19.93
CA ALA A 58 14.28 4.78 -19.83
C ALA A 58 14.50 4.01 -21.15
N SER A 59 15.76 3.82 -21.52
CA SER A 59 16.18 2.99 -22.65
C SER A 59 15.88 1.50 -22.41
N ASP A 60 15.86 0.70 -23.48
CA ASP A 60 15.67 -0.76 -23.37
C ASP A 60 16.78 -1.44 -22.55
N ALA A 61 18.00 -0.91 -22.62
CA ALA A 61 19.13 -1.41 -21.84
C ALA A 61 18.94 -1.15 -20.34
N GLU A 62 18.49 0.06 -19.96
CA GLU A 62 18.19 0.40 -18.57
C GLU A 62 17.02 -0.43 -18.03
N ARG A 63 15.96 -0.63 -18.84
CA ARG A 63 14.86 -1.54 -18.48
C ARG A 63 15.35 -2.97 -18.23
N GLY A 64 16.22 -3.49 -19.09
CA GLY A 64 16.80 -4.83 -18.93
C GLY A 64 17.63 -4.98 -17.64
N ALA A 65 18.47 -3.98 -17.33
CA ALA A 65 19.28 -3.98 -16.11
C ALA A 65 18.42 -3.91 -14.84
N VAL A 66 17.37 -3.08 -14.85
CA VAL A 66 16.39 -2.99 -13.75
C VAL A 66 15.68 -4.33 -13.55
N ASP A 67 15.26 -4.98 -14.65
CA ASP A 67 14.59 -6.28 -14.59
C ASP A 67 15.46 -7.37 -13.98
N GLU A 68 16.75 -7.42 -14.33
CA GLU A 68 17.73 -8.37 -13.78
C GLU A 68 17.98 -8.11 -12.29
N PHE A 69 18.22 -6.86 -11.92
CA PHE A 69 18.46 -6.46 -10.54
C PHE A 69 17.26 -6.76 -9.63
N LEU A 70 16.04 -6.43 -10.07
CA LEU A 70 14.82 -6.72 -9.32
C LEU A 70 14.49 -8.23 -9.29
N ALA A 71 14.99 -9.01 -10.24
CA ALA A 71 14.93 -10.46 -10.17
C ALA A 71 15.91 -11.01 -9.13
N LEU A 72 17.09 -10.39 -8.98
CA LEU A 72 18.12 -10.74 -8.01
C LEU A 72 17.71 -10.41 -6.56
N SER A 73 17.12 -9.23 -6.33
CA SER A 73 16.50 -8.89 -5.03
C SER A 73 15.22 -9.69 -4.77
N GLY A 74 14.74 -10.36 -5.81
CA GLY A 74 13.51 -11.11 -5.93
C GLY A 74 12.22 -10.30 -5.74
N PHE A 75 12.32 -9.00 -5.96
CA PHE A 75 11.14 -8.14 -6.06
C PHE A 75 10.22 -8.53 -7.20
N LYS A 76 10.77 -8.90 -8.36
CA LYS A 76 10.01 -9.27 -9.56
C LYS A 76 8.95 -10.34 -9.30
N GLN A 77 9.26 -11.35 -8.48
CA GLN A 77 8.35 -12.48 -8.28
C GLN A 77 7.22 -12.20 -7.28
N GLN A 78 7.22 -11.01 -6.67
CA GLN A 78 6.20 -10.55 -5.73
C GLN A 78 4.97 -9.98 -6.40
N ILE A 79 5.20 -9.39 -7.57
CA ILE A 79 4.23 -8.54 -8.25
C ILE A 79 2.92 -9.28 -8.51
N VAL A 80 3.00 -10.59 -8.78
CA VAL A 80 1.81 -11.44 -8.92
C VAL A 80 0.99 -11.51 -7.63
N ALA A 81 1.65 -11.76 -6.49
CA ALA A 81 0.97 -11.83 -5.19
C ALA A 81 0.44 -10.44 -4.77
N ILE A 82 1.18 -9.38 -5.08
CA ILE A 82 0.77 -8.01 -4.80
C ILE A 82 -0.44 -7.61 -5.64
N ALA A 83 -0.43 -7.89 -6.95
CA ALA A 83 -1.57 -7.63 -7.83
C ALA A 83 -2.82 -8.40 -7.37
N ALA A 84 -2.66 -9.66 -6.95
CA ALA A 84 -3.77 -10.45 -6.38
C ALA A 84 -4.33 -9.81 -5.10
N LYS A 85 -3.47 -9.37 -4.17
CA LYS A 85 -3.90 -8.65 -2.96
C LYS A 85 -4.57 -7.32 -3.29
N LEU A 86 -4.00 -6.56 -4.23
CA LEU A 86 -4.55 -5.28 -4.67
C LEU A 86 -5.96 -5.43 -5.22
N ARG A 87 -6.21 -6.46 -6.02
CA ARG A 87 -7.55 -6.79 -6.53
C ARG A 87 -8.52 -7.14 -5.41
N THR A 88 -8.08 -7.88 -4.39
CA THR A 88 -8.90 -8.18 -3.20
C THR A 88 -9.23 -6.92 -2.42
N GLU A 89 -8.26 -6.03 -2.20
CA GLU A 89 -8.48 -4.77 -1.48
C GLU A 89 -9.32 -3.78 -2.30
N PHE A 90 -9.18 -3.77 -3.63
CA PHE A 90 -10.04 -3.01 -4.53
C PHE A 90 -11.50 -3.46 -4.39
N HIS A 91 -11.75 -4.78 -4.28
CA HIS A 91 -13.10 -5.33 -4.04
C HIS A 91 -13.71 -4.90 -2.70
N LYS A 92 -12.91 -4.89 -1.64
CA LYS A 92 -13.41 -4.49 -0.32
C LYS A 92 -13.85 -3.02 -0.25
N ARG A 93 -13.43 -2.17 -1.19
CA ARG A 93 -13.58 -0.70 -1.08
C ARG A 93 -14.79 -0.10 -1.78
N HIS A 94 -15.37 -0.75 -2.77
CA HIS A 94 -16.59 -0.26 -3.43
C HIS A 94 -17.88 -0.67 -2.69
N GLY A 95 -17.78 -1.28 -1.50
CA GLY A 95 -18.92 -1.60 -0.65
C GLY A 95 -19.72 -2.82 -1.11
N GLY A 96 -21.01 -2.86 -0.79
CA GLY A 96 -21.92 -3.91 -1.24
C GLY A 96 -22.41 -3.62 -2.65
N LEU A 97 -22.16 -4.54 -3.58
CA LEU A 97 -22.72 -4.50 -4.93
C LEU A 97 -23.73 -5.64 -5.09
N VAL A 98 -24.79 -5.41 -5.88
CA VAL A 98 -25.64 -6.51 -6.36
C VAL A 98 -24.81 -7.44 -7.25
N LYS A 99 -25.21 -8.72 -7.38
CA LYS A 99 -24.41 -9.74 -8.08
C LYS A 99 -23.96 -9.32 -9.49
N GLN A 100 -24.82 -8.64 -10.24
CA GLN A 100 -24.50 -8.17 -11.58
C GLN A 100 -23.38 -7.11 -11.56
N ASP A 101 -23.52 -6.10 -10.70
CA ASP A 101 -22.53 -5.02 -10.58
C ASP A 101 -21.22 -5.50 -9.96
N LEU A 102 -21.29 -6.50 -9.06
CA LEU A 102 -20.13 -7.20 -8.55
C LEU A 102 -19.37 -7.92 -9.68
N ALA A 103 -20.07 -8.62 -10.57
CA ALA A 103 -19.43 -9.30 -11.71
C ALA A 103 -18.76 -8.29 -12.67
N VAL A 104 -19.38 -7.13 -12.88
CA VAL A 104 -18.78 -6.03 -13.66
C VAL A 104 -17.52 -5.50 -12.97
N ALA A 105 -17.59 -5.23 -11.66
CA ALA A 105 -16.44 -4.77 -10.88
C ALA A 105 -15.29 -5.79 -10.86
N GLU A 106 -15.60 -7.08 -10.73
CA GLU A 106 -14.66 -8.19 -10.80
C GLU A 106 -13.97 -8.26 -12.17
N GLY A 107 -14.74 -8.08 -13.25
CA GLY A 107 -14.23 -8.03 -14.62
C GLY A 107 -13.25 -6.88 -14.83
N ILE A 108 -13.63 -5.66 -14.43
CA ILE A 108 -12.79 -4.46 -14.54
C ILE A 108 -11.51 -4.61 -13.73
N ALA A 109 -11.63 -5.02 -12.46
CA ALA A 109 -10.47 -5.20 -11.59
C ALA A 109 -9.52 -6.29 -12.13
N SER A 110 -10.05 -7.37 -12.69
CA SER A 110 -9.23 -8.43 -13.31
C SER A 110 -8.57 -7.98 -14.62
N ALA A 111 -9.23 -7.10 -15.38
CA ALA A 111 -8.69 -6.55 -16.62
C ALA A 111 -7.57 -5.52 -16.37
N ARG A 112 -7.74 -4.65 -15.36
CA ARG A 112 -6.87 -3.50 -15.08
C ARG A 112 -5.77 -3.78 -14.06
N LEU A 113 -6.04 -4.58 -13.02
CA LEU A 113 -5.11 -4.84 -11.93
C LEU A 113 -4.29 -6.11 -12.19
N LYS A 114 -3.73 -6.21 -13.41
CA LYS A 114 -2.87 -7.32 -13.83
C LYS A 114 -1.46 -7.16 -13.28
N ALA A 115 -0.80 -8.30 -13.05
CA ALA A 115 0.60 -8.33 -12.62
C ALA A 115 1.51 -7.62 -13.63
N ASP A 116 1.31 -7.84 -14.93
CA ASP A 116 2.15 -7.22 -15.98
C ASP A 116 1.96 -5.70 -16.02
N ALA A 117 0.73 -5.20 -15.94
CA ALA A 117 0.47 -3.76 -15.88
C ALA A 117 1.07 -3.10 -14.64
N LEU A 118 1.03 -3.79 -13.49
CA LEU A 118 1.69 -3.33 -12.26
C LEU A 118 3.22 -3.36 -12.41
N TRP A 119 3.76 -4.38 -13.08
CA TRP A 119 5.20 -4.49 -13.36
C TRP A 119 5.69 -3.37 -14.26
N ASP A 120 5.01 -3.13 -15.37
CA ASP A 120 5.40 -2.11 -16.34
C ASP A 120 5.39 -0.70 -15.71
N ALA A 121 4.35 -0.38 -14.94
CA ALA A 121 4.27 0.90 -14.23
C ALA A 121 5.33 1.02 -13.12
N PHE A 122 5.70 -0.10 -12.49
CA PHE A 122 6.75 -0.16 -11.48
C PHE A 122 8.13 0.06 -12.10
N THR A 123 8.49 -0.71 -13.13
CA THR A 123 9.81 -0.64 -13.75
C THR A 123 10.05 0.68 -14.44
N ALA A 124 9.01 1.26 -15.07
CA ALA A 124 9.08 2.61 -15.63
C ALA A 124 9.43 3.65 -14.55
N GLU A 125 8.82 3.56 -13.37
CA GLU A 125 9.08 4.50 -12.27
C GLU A 125 10.42 4.24 -11.56
N PHE A 126 10.81 2.98 -11.44
CA PHE A 126 12.10 2.58 -10.90
C PHE A 126 13.25 3.07 -11.80
N ALA A 127 13.12 2.87 -13.11
CA ALA A 127 14.15 3.22 -14.09
C ALA A 127 14.45 4.72 -14.14
N ARG A 128 13.50 5.57 -13.71
CA ARG A 128 13.70 7.02 -13.60
C ARG A 128 14.61 7.45 -12.45
N ARG A 129 15.01 6.51 -11.58
CA ARG A 129 15.78 6.76 -10.34
C ARG A 129 16.98 5.82 -10.20
N ILE A 130 17.47 5.30 -11.32
CA ILE A 130 18.68 4.49 -11.33
C ILE A 130 19.84 5.33 -10.81
N ASP A 131 20.50 4.79 -9.80
CA ASP A 131 21.83 5.20 -9.38
C ASP A 131 22.72 3.98 -9.60
N GLY A 132 23.63 4.05 -10.57
CA GLY A 132 24.41 2.90 -11.03
C GLY A 132 25.32 2.33 -9.95
N GLU A 133 25.90 3.18 -9.11
CA GLU A 133 26.78 2.78 -8.01
C GLU A 133 25.95 2.08 -6.91
N GLN A 134 24.87 2.72 -6.46
CA GLN A 134 24.00 2.16 -5.43
C GLN A 134 23.34 0.85 -5.87
N MET A 135 22.98 0.75 -7.15
CA MET A 135 22.40 -0.46 -7.75
C MET A 135 23.41 -1.61 -7.79
N ALA A 136 24.67 -1.34 -8.13
CA ALA A 136 25.73 -2.34 -8.13
C ALA A 136 26.04 -2.84 -6.71
N ASP A 137 26.12 -1.94 -5.74
CA ASP A 137 26.35 -2.27 -4.33
C ASP A 137 25.19 -3.08 -3.73
N ALA A 138 23.95 -2.64 -3.97
CA ALA A 138 22.77 -3.38 -3.57
C ALA A 138 22.72 -4.77 -4.25
N GLY A 139 23.10 -4.85 -5.53
CA GLY A 139 23.16 -6.10 -6.28
C GLY A 139 24.17 -7.07 -5.67
N THR A 140 25.35 -6.58 -5.30
CA THR A 140 26.37 -7.35 -4.58
C THR A 140 25.84 -7.87 -3.25
N TRP A 141 25.12 -7.05 -2.49
CA TRP A 141 24.52 -7.47 -1.22
C TRP A 141 23.44 -8.55 -1.41
N PHE A 142 22.52 -8.40 -2.37
CA PHE A 142 21.53 -9.42 -2.70
C PHE A 142 22.17 -10.71 -3.23
N GLY A 143 23.33 -10.60 -3.87
CA GLY A 143 24.19 -11.72 -4.26
C GLY A 143 24.92 -12.43 -3.11
N SER A 144 24.81 -11.94 -1.87
CA SER A 144 25.39 -12.61 -0.70
C SER A 144 24.52 -13.77 -0.19
N ALA A 145 25.07 -14.60 0.71
CA ALA A 145 24.29 -15.67 1.35
C ALA A 145 23.12 -15.13 2.19
N ILE A 146 23.33 -14.02 2.90
CA ILE A 146 22.27 -13.40 3.71
C ILE A 146 21.23 -12.71 2.83
N GLY A 147 21.65 -11.99 1.79
CA GLY A 147 20.76 -11.33 0.83
C GLY A 147 19.80 -12.32 0.17
N ARG A 148 20.32 -13.44 -0.34
CA ARG A 148 19.50 -14.53 -0.88
C ARG A 148 18.53 -15.14 0.15
N ARG A 149 18.97 -15.30 1.40
CA ARG A 149 18.13 -15.87 2.48
C ARG A 149 16.99 -14.92 2.88
N VAL A 150 17.27 -13.62 2.99
CA VAL A 150 16.25 -12.58 3.20
C VAL A 150 15.22 -12.64 2.09
N ALA A 151 15.70 -12.60 0.85
CA ALA A 151 14.88 -12.65 -0.34
C ALA A 151 14.00 -13.92 -0.34
N GLU A 152 14.53 -15.10 0.00
CA GLU A 152 13.74 -16.33 0.09
C GLU A 152 12.64 -16.29 1.17
N LEU A 153 12.98 -15.85 2.38
CA LEU A 153 12.06 -15.78 3.52
C LEU A 153 10.89 -14.86 3.24
N GLU A 154 11.22 -13.68 2.72
CA GLU A 154 10.27 -12.73 2.23
C GLU A 154 9.29 -13.46 1.29
N SER A 155 9.77 -14.10 0.22
CA SER A 155 8.87 -14.76 -0.74
C SER A 155 7.90 -15.76 -0.19
N ARG A 156 8.38 -16.56 0.76
CA ARG A 156 7.61 -17.64 1.33
C ARG A 156 6.40 -17.06 2.04
N ALA A 157 6.57 -15.93 2.73
CA ALA A 157 5.48 -15.22 3.38
C ALA A 157 4.41 -14.73 2.41
N GLY A 158 4.78 -14.33 1.18
CA GLY A 158 3.84 -13.87 0.16
C GLY A 158 3.07 -14.99 -0.57
N ARG A 159 3.59 -16.23 -0.57
CA ARG A 159 3.08 -17.34 -1.41
C ARG A 159 2.53 -18.53 -0.64
N ALA A 160 2.79 -18.64 0.66
CA ALA A 160 2.33 -19.80 1.42
C ALA A 160 0.79 -19.83 1.47
N PRO A 161 0.13 -20.90 0.99
CA PRO A 161 -1.34 -21.02 1.06
C PRO A 161 -1.85 -20.94 2.51
N ASP A 162 -1.03 -21.40 3.46
CA ASP A 162 -1.33 -21.39 4.89
C ASP A 162 -0.76 -20.16 5.62
N ALA A 163 -0.28 -19.13 4.91
CA ALA A 163 0.38 -17.97 5.52
C ALA A 163 -0.48 -17.31 6.62
N ALA A 164 -1.79 -17.21 6.41
CA ALA A 164 -2.71 -16.64 7.39
C ALA A 164 -2.83 -17.51 8.65
N GLN A 165 -2.86 -18.84 8.51
CA GLN A 165 -2.88 -19.76 9.64
C GLN A 165 -1.54 -19.77 10.39
N GLU A 166 -0.42 -19.76 9.66
CA GLU A 166 0.92 -19.66 10.26
C GLU A 166 1.08 -18.36 11.04
N LEU A 167 0.62 -17.24 10.48
CA LEU A 167 0.64 -15.94 11.14
C LEU A 167 -0.24 -15.95 12.40
N ALA A 168 -1.46 -16.50 12.33
CA ALA A 168 -2.34 -16.61 13.50
C ALA A 168 -1.69 -17.44 14.62
N ARG A 169 -1.07 -18.58 14.29
CA ARG A 169 -0.31 -19.39 15.25
C ARG A 169 0.88 -18.64 15.82
N PHE A 170 1.59 -17.87 14.99
CA PHE A 170 2.71 -17.05 15.43
C PHE A 170 2.26 -15.97 16.42
N VAL A 171 1.21 -15.21 16.10
CA VAL A 171 0.63 -14.18 16.97
C VAL A 171 0.16 -14.78 18.30
N ALA A 172 -0.46 -15.97 18.27
CA ALA A 172 -0.86 -16.66 19.49
C ALA A 172 0.35 -17.03 20.38
N ARG A 173 1.48 -17.42 19.78
CA ARG A 173 2.73 -17.68 20.51
C ARG A 173 3.35 -16.42 21.11
N LEU A 174 3.31 -15.28 20.41
CA LEU A 174 3.87 -14.01 20.91
C LEU A 174 3.29 -13.60 22.28
N ARG A 175 2.04 -13.98 22.58
CA ARG A 175 1.41 -13.71 23.88
C ARG A 175 2.02 -14.51 25.03
N ARG A 176 2.56 -15.70 24.75
CA ARG A 176 3.17 -16.60 25.73
C ARG A 176 4.69 -16.43 25.78
N GLU A 177 5.28 -16.18 24.62
CA GLU A 177 6.71 -16.04 24.40
C GLU A 177 6.94 -14.71 23.65
N PRO A 178 6.98 -13.57 24.36
CA PRO A 178 7.25 -12.30 23.73
C PRO A 178 8.65 -12.31 23.10
N PRO A 179 8.86 -11.62 21.96
CA PRO A 179 10.18 -11.52 21.36
C PRO A 179 11.14 -10.81 22.31
N ARG A 180 12.41 -11.19 22.23
CA ARG A 180 13.48 -10.49 22.97
C ARG A 180 13.51 -9.00 22.57
N PRO A 181 13.75 -8.07 23.51
CA PRO A 181 13.79 -6.64 23.22
C PRO A 181 14.75 -6.26 22.08
N GLU A 182 15.89 -6.93 21.99
CA GLU A 182 16.92 -6.72 20.96
C GLU A 182 16.37 -7.02 19.57
N ARG A 183 15.60 -8.11 19.44
CA ARG A 183 14.96 -8.50 18.19
C ARG A 183 13.86 -7.52 17.77
N VAL A 184 13.12 -6.98 18.74
CA VAL A 184 12.12 -5.93 18.47
C VAL A 184 12.82 -4.66 17.97
N ALA A 185 13.91 -4.25 18.62
CA ALA A 185 14.69 -3.06 18.21
C ALA A 185 15.24 -3.20 16.77
N LEU A 186 15.71 -4.39 16.39
CA LEU A 186 16.16 -4.64 15.01
C LEU A 186 15.03 -4.49 13.98
N VAL A 187 13.83 -5.01 14.28
CA VAL A 187 12.67 -4.86 13.39
C VAL A 187 12.21 -3.40 13.29
N GLN A 188 12.26 -2.65 14.39
CA GLN A 188 11.93 -1.22 14.39
C GLN A 188 12.91 -0.41 13.55
N ARG A 189 14.21 -0.68 13.67
CA ARG A 189 15.25 -0.07 12.83
C ARG A 189 15.06 -0.42 11.36
N LEU A 190 14.75 -1.68 11.05
CA LEU A 190 14.47 -2.11 9.68
C LEU A 190 13.28 -1.35 9.08
N ASP A 191 12.18 -1.20 9.83
CA ASP A 191 11.01 -0.44 9.39
C ASP A 191 11.34 1.04 9.21
N ALA A 192 12.09 1.65 10.13
CA ALA A 192 12.51 3.04 10.03
C ALA A 192 13.42 3.28 8.81
N ALA A 193 14.35 2.36 8.54
CA ALA A 193 15.27 2.42 7.41
C ALA A 193 14.53 2.20 6.07
N GLY A 194 13.65 1.21 6.00
CA GLY A 194 12.96 0.85 4.77
C GLY A 194 11.65 1.60 4.51
N ARG A 195 11.11 2.31 5.52
CA ARG A 195 9.81 2.97 5.48
C ARG A 195 8.68 2.04 5.00
N ALA A 196 8.73 0.78 5.44
CA ALA A 196 7.85 -0.26 4.94
C ALA A 196 6.39 -0.03 5.37
N THR A 197 6.20 0.41 6.62
CA THR A 197 4.90 0.85 7.15
C THR A 197 4.35 2.02 6.35
N GLU A 198 5.14 3.08 6.18
CA GLU A 198 4.74 4.28 5.45
C GLU A 198 4.36 3.94 4.01
N THR A 199 5.18 3.15 3.32
CA THR A 199 4.93 2.69 1.94
C THR A 199 3.60 1.91 1.84
N SER A 200 3.31 1.04 2.82
CA SER A 200 2.05 0.27 2.85
C SER A 200 0.83 1.17 3.07
N VAL A 201 0.95 2.17 3.93
CA VAL A 201 -0.09 3.18 4.14
C VAL A 201 -0.28 4.03 2.89
N GLU A 202 0.79 4.49 2.24
CA GLU A 202 0.70 5.28 1.00
C GLU A 202 0.05 4.52 -0.14
N ALA A 203 0.39 3.24 -0.34
CA ALA A 203 -0.26 2.41 -1.35
C ALA A 203 -1.76 2.26 -1.06
N SER A 204 -2.12 2.08 0.22
CA SER A 204 -3.51 2.01 0.67
C SER A 204 -4.24 3.35 0.44
N LEU A 205 -3.63 4.48 0.76
CA LEU A 205 -4.22 5.81 0.53
C LEU A 205 -4.32 6.14 -0.95
N SER A 206 -3.37 5.69 -1.78
CA SER A 206 -3.38 5.85 -3.23
C SER A 206 -4.61 5.19 -3.87
N LEU A 207 -4.94 3.98 -3.43
CA LEU A 207 -6.18 3.31 -3.85
C LEU A 207 -7.44 4.05 -3.35
N LEU A 208 -7.44 4.61 -2.13
CA LEU A 208 -8.60 5.36 -1.60
C LEU A 208 -8.82 6.64 -2.41
N ARG A 209 -7.73 7.38 -2.64
CA ARG A 209 -7.72 8.61 -3.43
C ARG A 209 -8.22 8.35 -4.85
N SER A 210 -7.76 7.26 -5.48
CA SER A 210 -8.19 6.87 -6.82
C SER A 210 -9.70 6.65 -6.91
N MET A 211 -10.29 5.99 -5.90
CA MET A 211 -11.74 5.78 -5.84
C MET A 211 -12.51 7.07 -5.57
N ALA A 212 -12.04 7.88 -4.61
CA ALA A 212 -12.70 9.13 -4.23
C ALA A 212 -12.71 10.14 -5.39
N LEU A 213 -11.59 10.29 -6.11
CA LEU A 213 -11.50 11.17 -7.28
C LEU A 213 -12.36 10.68 -8.44
N ALA A 214 -12.44 9.36 -8.66
CA ALA A 214 -13.30 8.80 -9.70
C ALA A 214 -14.79 9.02 -9.38
N ALA A 215 -15.18 8.90 -8.11
CA ALA A 215 -16.56 9.10 -7.65
C ALA A 215 -16.97 10.58 -7.51
N ALA A 216 -16.02 11.50 -7.41
CA ALA A 216 -16.27 12.93 -7.18
C ALA A 216 -17.33 13.57 -8.10
N PRO A 217 -17.36 13.30 -9.43
CA PRO A 217 -18.39 13.85 -10.32
C PRO A 217 -19.82 13.42 -9.99
N TYR A 218 -19.99 12.36 -9.21
CA TYR A 218 -21.29 11.78 -8.84
C TYR A 218 -21.74 12.22 -7.44
N VAL A 219 -20.92 12.96 -6.71
CA VAL A 219 -21.25 13.51 -5.39
C VAL A 219 -21.85 14.91 -5.57
N PRO A 220 -23.02 15.21 -4.99
CA PRO A 220 -23.58 16.56 -5.02
C PRO A 220 -22.60 17.61 -4.49
N VAL A 221 -22.53 18.76 -5.14
CA VAL A 221 -21.68 19.88 -4.71
C VAL A 221 -21.97 20.21 -3.23
N GLY A 222 -20.92 20.30 -2.41
CA GLY A 222 -21.03 20.58 -0.97
C GLY A 222 -21.15 19.36 -0.05
N HIS A 223 -21.09 18.14 -0.57
CA HIS A 223 -21.22 16.90 0.23
C HIS A 223 -19.93 16.05 0.28
N GLY A 224 -18.75 16.67 0.13
CA GLY A 224 -17.46 15.98 0.24
C GLY A 224 -17.08 15.26 -1.05
N GLY A 225 -16.50 16.00 -1.99
CA GLY A 225 -16.10 15.47 -3.30
C GLY A 225 -15.14 16.37 -4.08
N ALA A 226 -14.88 17.60 -3.62
CA ALA A 226 -13.88 18.44 -4.27
C ALA A 226 -12.47 17.83 -4.06
N PRO A 227 -11.55 17.91 -5.05
CA PRO A 227 -10.20 17.36 -4.92
C PRO A 227 -9.45 17.80 -3.65
N GLY A 228 -9.65 19.03 -3.19
CA GLY A 228 -9.06 19.54 -1.94
C GLY A 228 -9.67 18.93 -0.66
N GLU A 229 -10.96 18.59 -0.66
CA GLU A 229 -11.62 17.92 0.47
C GLU A 229 -11.16 16.46 0.58
N VAL A 230 -10.99 15.79 -0.57
CA VAL A 230 -10.44 14.43 -0.65
C VAL A 230 -9.02 14.41 -0.08
N GLU A 231 -8.17 15.36 -0.45
CA GLU A 231 -6.80 15.39 0.07
C GLU A 231 -6.78 15.69 1.58
N GLY A 232 -7.61 16.62 2.07
CA GLY A 232 -7.74 16.90 3.50
C GLY A 232 -8.22 15.68 4.31
N LEU A 233 -9.13 14.87 3.76
CA LEU A 233 -9.56 13.60 4.37
C LEU A 233 -8.42 12.57 4.38
N ILE A 234 -7.72 12.41 3.24
CA ILE A 234 -6.59 11.48 3.13
C ILE A 234 -5.48 11.82 4.13
N GLN A 235 -5.18 13.10 4.35
CA GLN A 235 -4.18 13.50 5.34
C GLN A 235 -4.59 13.16 6.78
N ARG A 236 -5.86 13.35 7.16
CA ARG A 236 -6.35 12.93 8.49
C ARG A 236 -6.29 11.41 8.68
N VAL A 237 -6.69 10.65 7.65
CA VAL A 237 -6.64 9.18 7.67
C VAL A 237 -5.22 8.66 7.75
N ARG A 238 -4.25 9.34 7.12
CA ARG A 238 -2.83 8.97 7.10
C ARG A 238 -2.26 8.83 8.51
N GLU A 239 -2.41 9.86 9.35
CA GLU A 239 -1.81 9.86 10.70
C GLU A 239 -2.36 8.73 11.57
N GLN A 240 -3.67 8.52 11.54
CA GLN A 240 -4.34 7.42 12.23
C GLN A 240 -3.88 6.06 11.69
N ALA A 241 -3.85 5.90 10.36
CA ALA A 241 -3.45 4.66 9.72
C ALA A 241 -1.99 4.29 10.00
N LEU A 242 -1.08 5.25 10.05
CA LEU A 242 0.34 5.01 10.34
C LEU A 242 0.52 4.36 11.71
N SER A 243 -0.09 4.92 12.76
CA SER A 243 0.04 4.38 14.12
C SER A 243 -0.47 2.95 14.25
N GLN A 244 -1.66 2.66 13.68
CA GLN A 244 -2.28 1.34 13.72
C GLN A 244 -1.51 0.32 12.87
N THR A 245 -1.05 0.73 11.68
CA THR A 245 -0.35 -0.15 10.73
C THR A 245 1.03 -0.52 11.24
N ARG A 246 1.73 0.39 11.91
CA ARG A 246 3.11 0.18 12.39
C ARG A 246 3.26 -1.06 13.28
N GLN A 247 2.37 -1.23 14.26
CA GLN A 247 2.43 -2.40 15.14
C GLN A 247 2.24 -3.71 14.35
N MET A 248 1.31 -3.71 13.39
CA MET A 248 1.08 -4.88 12.54
C MET A 248 2.26 -5.13 11.60
N SER A 249 2.88 -4.08 11.05
CA SER A 249 4.12 -4.19 10.24
C SER A 249 5.22 -4.86 11.04
N TRP A 250 5.43 -4.47 12.30
CA TRP A 250 6.46 -5.09 13.14
C TRP A 250 6.16 -6.56 13.44
N ILE A 251 4.90 -6.91 13.74
CA ILE A 251 4.47 -8.31 13.90
C ILE A 251 4.76 -9.11 12.63
N MET A 252 4.47 -8.53 11.46
CA MET A 252 4.73 -9.18 10.18
C MET A 252 6.22 -9.35 9.92
N MET A 253 7.06 -8.34 10.19
CA MET A 253 8.51 -8.45 10.07
C MET A 253 9.08 -9.51 11.02
N LEU A 254 8.61 -9.55 12.27
CA LEU A 254 8.96 -10.60 13.23
C LEU A 254 8.59 -11.99 12.70
N PHE A 255 7.43 -12.12 12.05
CA PHE A 255 6.99 -13.36 11.44
C PHE A 255 7.84 -13.75 10.22
N VAL A 256 8.07 -12.83 9.28
CA VAL A 256 8.83 -13.09 8.04
C VAL A 256 10.27 -13.47 8.36
N TYR A 257 10.92 -12.68 9.22
CA TYR A 257 12.33 -12.88 9.54
C TYR A 257 12.57 -13.86 10.69
N ARG A 258 11.55 -14.56 11.19
CA ARG A 258 11.63 -15.49 12.35
C ARG A 258 12.71 -16.57 12.25
N GLN A 259 13.15 -16.88 11.03
CA GLN A 259 14.18 -17.89 10.75
C GLN A 259 15.59 -17.31 10.59
N LEU A 260 15.74 -15.98 10.68
CA LEU A 260 17.05 -15.33 10.75
C LEU A 260 17.54 -15.33 12.20
N SER A 261 18.79 -15.73 12.39
CA SER A 261 19.48 -15.52 13.65
C SER A 261 19.65 -14.02 13.93
N GLU A 262 19.95 -13.64 15.17
CA GLU A 262 20.20 -12.23 15.51
C GLU A 262 21.34 -11.62 14.65
N PRO A 263 22.52 -12.26 14.49
CA PRO A 263 23.55 -11.76 13.58
C PRO A 263 23.15 -11.66 12.11
N GLU A 264 22.23 -12.52 11.65
CA GLU A 264 21.70 -12.44 10.28
C GLU A 264 20.73 -11.25 10.12
N LEU A 265 19.83 -11.05 11.08
CA LEU A 265 18.92 -9.91 11.07
C LEU A 265 19.66 -8.58 11.22
N THR A 266 20.70 -8.52 12.07
CA THR A 266 21.56 -7.34 12.21
C THR A 266 22.20 -6.96 10.88
N ARG A 267 22.79 -7.93 10.15
CA ARG A 267 23.37 -7.67 8.82
C ARG A 267 22.37 -7.17 7.80
N TYR A 268 21.10 -7.56 7.91
CA TYR A 268 20.05 -7.01 7.07
C TYR A 268 19.71 -5.57 7.45
N VAL A 269 19.60 -5.27 8.74
CA VAL A 269 19.37 -3.90 9.23
C VAL A 269 20.52 -2.98 8.81
N GLU A 270 21.77 -3.41 8.96
CA GLU A 270 22.95 -2.64 8.53
C GLU A 270 22.93 -2.33 7.03
N PHE A 271 22.52 -3.30 6.21
CA PHE A 271 22.31 -3.04 4.78
C PHE A 271 21.18 -2.05 4.55
N ALA A 272 20.03 -2.22 5.18
CA ALA A 272 18.89 -1.31 5.03
C ALA A 272 19.24 0.13 5.42
N GLU A 273 20.14 0.32 6.40
CA GLU A 273 20.65 1.62 6.85
C GLU A 273 21.79 2.18 5.98
N SER A 274 22.43 1.35 5.15
CA SER A 274 23.49 1.78 4.22
C SER A 274 22.96 2.64 3.07
N GLY A 275 23.84 3.36 2.38
CA GLY A 275 23.47 4.16 1.20
C GLY A 275 22.75 3.33 0.12
N ALA A 276 23.27 2.14 -0.19
CA ALA A 276 22.70 1.25 -1.19
C ALA A 276 21.33 0.70 -0.77
N GLY A 277 21.17 0.35 0.51
CA GLY A 277 19.89 -0.11 1.05
C GLY A 277 18.83 1.00 1.10
N GLN A 278 19.20 2.20 1.54
CA GLN A 278 18.32 3.37 1.55
C GLN A 278 17.85 3.74 0.15
N TRP A 279 18.78 3.77 -0.82
CA TRP A 279 18.45 3.99 -2.22
C TRP A 279 17.49 2.91 -2.74
N TYR A 280 17.83 1.63 -2.53
CA TYR A 280 17.02 0.51 -3.01
C TYR A 280 15.61 0.53 -2.41
N LEU A 281 15.49 0.55 -1.08
CA LEU A 281 14.20 0.48 -0.38
C LEU A 281 13.35 1.71 -0.68
N GLY A 282 13.95 2.91 -0.74
CA GLY A 282 13.26 4.15 -1.08
C GLY A 282 12.75 4.16 -2.53
N THR A 283 13.57 3.69 -3.48
CA THR A 283 13.19 3.65 -4.90
C THR A 283 12.13 2.60 -5.17
N VAL A 284 12.26 1.42 -4.57
CA VAL A 284 11.22 0.37 -4.61
C VAL A 284 9.91 0.88 -4.00
N GLY A 285 9.95 1.52 -2.82
CA GLY A 285 8.76 2.04 -2.16
C GLY A 285 8.02 3.08 -3.00
N ARG A 286 8.74 4.04 -3.60
CA ARG A 286 8.17 5.05 -4.50
C ARG A 286 7.58 4.43 -5.77
N ALA A 287 8.35 3.57 -6.45
CA ALA A 287 7.91 2.88 -7.66
C ALA A 287 6.65 2.04 -7.38
N PHE A 288 6.58 1.40 -6.22
CA PHE A 288 5.42 0.64 -5.80
C PHE A 288 4.17 1.50 -5.61
N VAL A 289 4.26 2.59 -4.83
CA VAL A 289 3.13 3.50 -4.60
C VAL A 289 2.62 4.12 -5.91
N HIS A 290 3.56 4.51 -6.78
CA HIS A 290 3.23 5.04 -8.11
C HIS A 290 2.50 4.00 -8.96
N ALA A 291 3.05 2.79 -9.08
CA ALA A 291 2.46 1.72 -9.88
C ALA A 291 1.06 1.34 -9.41
N VAL A 292 0.85 1.23 -8.08
CA VAL A 292 -0.49 1.05 -7.49
C VAL A 292 -1.42 2.19 -7.90
N GLY A 293 -0.99 3.44 -7.79
CA GLY A 293 -1.78 4.59 -8.22
C GLY A 293 -2.18 4.54 -9.69
N VAL A 294 -1.24 4.19 -10.59
CA VAL A 294 -1.50 4.07 -12.03
C VAL A 294 -2.59 3.04 -12.30
N VAL A 295 -2.42 1.81 -11.82
CA VAL A 295 -3.36 0.71 -12.13
C VAL A 295 -4.72 0.90 -11.45
N THR A 296 -4.75 1.50 -10.25
CA THR A 296 -6.01 1.70 -9.51
C THR A 296 -6.81 2.88 -9.99
N ARG A 297 -6.19 3.96 -10.49
CA ARG A 297 -6.93 5.06 -11.13
C ARG A 297 -7.72 4.59 -12.34
N GLY A 298 -7.09 3.84 -13.24
CA GLY A 298 -7.77 3.31 -14.43
C GLY A 298 -8.92 2.37 -14.06
N ALA A 299 -8.71 1.50 -13.08
CA ALA A 299 -9.75 0.60 -12.58
C ALA A 299 -10.90 1.36 -11.89
N ALA A 300 -10.61 2.40 -11.10
CA ALA A 300 -11.61 3.18 -10.39
C ALA A 300 -12.48 4.00 -11.35
N THR A 301 -11.87 4.67 -12.35
CA THR A 301 -12.62 5.42 -13.37
C THR A 301 -13.59 4.50 -14.12
N GLU A 302 -13.10 3.38 -14.66
CA GLU A 302 -13.95 2.44 -15.41
C GLU A 302 -15.04 1.81 -14.51
N LEU A 303 -14.72 1.52 -13.25
CA LEU A 303 -15.70 1.02 -12.29
C LEU A 303 -16.83 2.03 -12.06
N VAL A 304 -16.50 3.29 -11.79
CA VAL A 304 -17.49 4.32 -11.49
C VAL A 304 -18.36 4.64 -12.72
N GLU A 305 -17.80 4.60 -13.93
CA GLU A 305 -18.57 4.74 -15.16
C GLU A 305 -19.53 3.56 -15.37
N ALA A 306 -19.05 2.32 -15.19
CA ALA A 306 -19.82 1.11 -15.41
C ALA A 306 -20.81 0.81 -14.27
N VAL A 307 -20.50 1.24 -13.05
CA VAL A 307 -21.25 1.07 -11.80
C VAL A 307 -21.12 2.36 -10.97
N PRO A 308 -21.97 3.38 -11.24
CA PRO A 308 -21.94 4.62 -10.49
C PRO A 308 -22.15 4.43 -8.99
N PRO A 309 -21.64 5.35 -8.15
CA PRO A 309 -21.67 5.19 -6.69
C PRO A 309 -23.09 5.14 -6.12
N THR A 310 -24.07 5.66 -6.85
CA THR A 310 -25.50 5.52 -6.52
C THR A 310 -25.97 4.07 -6.49
N ARG A 311 -25.26 3.13 -7.13
CA ARG A 311 -25.55 1.69 -7.09
C ARG A 311 -24.76 0.93 -6.03
N TRP A 312 -23.89 1.60 -5.28
CA TRP A 312 -23.10 1.01 -4.20
C TRP A 312 -23.92 1.01 -2.91
N HIS A 313 -25.02 0.25 -2.89
CA HIS A 313 -25.93 0.18 -1.75
C HIS A 313 -25.54 -0.92 -0.76
N GLN A 314 -25.64 -0.63 0.54
CA GLN A 314 -25.50 -1.64 1.60
C GLN A 314 -26.71 -2.60 1.62
N THR A 315 -26.57 -3.81 1.05
CA THR A 315 -27.42 -5.02 1.26
C THR A 315 -28.89 -4.93 0.74
N PRO A 316 -29.54 -6.09 0.45
CA PRO A 316 -30.67 -6.20 -0.49
C PRO A 316 -31.94 -5.60 0.08
N GLU A 317 -32.82 -5.14 -0.83
CA GLU A 317 -34.19 -4.67 -0.59
C GLU A 317 -34.75 -5.06 0.78
N ARG A 318 -34.97 -4.07 1.64
CA ARG A 318 -35.98 -4.18 2.69
C ARG A 318 -37.30 -4.50 1.98
N ARG A 319 -37.73 -5.76 2.02
CA ARG A 319 -39.12 -6.10 1.72
C ARG A 319 -40.00 -5.20 2.58
N GLU A 320 -40.85 -4.40 1.93
CA GLU A 320 -41.89 -3.63 2.60
C GLU A 320 -42.63 -4.56 3.58
N PRO A 321 -42.84 -4.14 4.85
CA PRO A 321 -43.74 -4.88 5.72
C PRO A 321 -45.13 -4.87 5.10
N PRO A 322 -45.88 -5.99 5.14
CA PRO A 322 -47.21 -6.05 4.55
C PRO A 322 -48.10 -4.98 5.18
N ARG A 323 -48.80 -4.20 4.34
CA ARG A 323 -49.77 -3.20 4.81
C ARG A 323 -50.74 -3.87 5.78
N PRO A 324 -51.05 -3.25 6.93
CA PRO A 324 -52.07 -3.77 7.82
C PRO A 324 -53.39 -3.86 7.06
N ALA A 325 -54.03 -5.02 7.14
CA ALA A 325 -55.36 -5.22 6.59
C ALA A 325 -56.31 -4.16 7.18
N ALA A 326 -57.08 -3.52 6.30
CA ALA A 326 -58.13 -2.62 6.74
C ALA A 326 -59.13 -3.42 7.59
N SER A 327 -59.21 -3.07 8.87
CA SER A 327 -60.28 -3.55 9.74
C SER A 327 -61.58 -2.91 9.27
N LEU A 328 -62.54 -3.75 8.85
CA LEU A 328 -63.97 -3.43 8.77
C LEU A 328 -64.58 -3.56 10.17
#